data_AF-A0A935VYB9-F1
#
_entry.id   AF-A0A935VYB9-F1
#
_cell.length_a   1.000
_cell.length_b   1.000
_cell.length_c   1.000
_cell.angle_alpha   90.00
_cell.angle_beta   90.00
_cell.angle_gamma   90.00
#
_symmetry.space_group_name_H-M   'P 1'
#
loop_
_entity.id
_entity.type
_entity.pdbx_description
1 polymer ?
#
loop_
_entity_poly.entity_id
_entity_poly.type
_entity_poly.pdbx_seq_one_letter_code
_entity_poly.pdbx_strand_id
1 'polypeptide(L)'
;MPASNDNWVCFECRMVIRYPKNAKQVPKCLACGSGTFWLGSKVEVPKKDDVRGWRHLRDDCRTREIVRIEKEAADRRSYAKAAKLRIEQLEALPANKERSKLIAQLTRSIEKLLLGRK
;
A
#
# COMPACT_ATOMS: atom_id res chain seq x y z
N MET A 1 -23.24 14.59 7.02
CA MET A 1 -22.05 14.83 6.17
C MET A 1 -22.20 13.99 4.91
N PRO A 2 -22.15 14.54 3.68
CA PRO A 2 -22.23 13.71 2.49
C PRO A 2 -21.02 12.79 2.45
N ALA A 3 -21.26 11.48 2.34
CA ALA A 3 -20.20 10.50 2.22
C ALA A 3 -19.34 10.89 1.00
N SER A 4 -18.09 11.27 1.22
CA SER A 4 -17.20 11.55 0.09
C SER A 4 -16.97 10.24 -0.64
N ASN A 5 -17.35 10.19 -1.92
CA ASN A 5 -17.18 9.02 -2.77
C ASN A 5 -15.84 9.08 -3.48
N ASP A 6 -15.21 7.91 -3.65
CA ASP A 6 -14.02 7.74 -4.47
C ASP A 6 -14.37 7.23 -5.87
N ASN A 7 -13.50 7.54 -6.82
CA ASN A 7 -13.55 6.94 -8.15
C ASN A 7 -12.91 5.55 -8.11
N TRP A 8 -13.67 4.57 -8.60
CA TRP A 8 -13.22 3.24 -8.92
C TRP A 8 -13.39 3.03 -10.42
N VAL A 9 -12.41 2.43 -11.09
CA VAL A 9 -12.46 2.27 -12.54
C VAL A 9 -12.28 0.83 -12.97
N CYS A 10 -13.04 0.44 -13.98
CA CYS A 10 -12.77 -0.77 -14.73
C CYS A 10 -12.01 -0.39 -16.00
N PHE A 11 -10.74 -0.77 -16.08
CA PHE A 11 -9.92 -0.45 -17.25
C PHE A 11 -10.31 -1.25 -18.51
N GLU A 12 -11.03 -2.37 -18.35
CA GLU A 12 -11.52 -3.19 -19.47
C GLU A 12 -12.77 -2.55 -20.10
N CYS A 13 -13.77 -2.22 -19.27
CA CYS A 13 -15.00 -1.57 -19.74
C CYS A 13 -14.91 -0.05 -19.89
N ARG A 14 -13.81 0.57 -19.44
CA ARG A 14 -13.60 2.03 -19.39
C ARG A 14 -14.76 2.74 -18.68
N MET A 15 -15.16 2.18 -17.54
CA MET A 15 -16.24 2.69 -16.71
C MET A 15 -15.75 3.21 -15.38
N VAL A 16 -16.46 4.21 -14.86
CA VAL A 16 -16.22 4.81 -13.55
C VAL A 16 -17.38 4.48 -12.64
N ILE A 17 -17.06 4.05 -11.43
CA ILE A 17 -17.99 3.80 -10.34
C ILE A 17 -17.62 4.75 -9.22
N ARG A 18 -18.59 5.56 -8.78
CA ARG A 18 -18.46 6.34 -7.54
C ARG A 18 -18.88 5.44 -6.39
N TYR A 19 -17.97 5.23 -5.44
CA TYR A 19 -18.23 4.32 -4.33
C TYR A 19 -17.85 4.97 -2.98
N PRO A 20 -18.60 4.73 -1.88
CA PRO A 20 -18.31 5.33 -0.59
C PRO A 20 -16.92 4.96 -0.07
N LYS A 21 -16.18 5.94 0.45
CA LYS A 21 -14.82 5.75 1.02
C LYS A 21 -14.76 4.72 2.15
N ASN A 22 -15.81 4.66 2.96
CA ASN A 22 -15.91 3.80 4.13
C ASN A 22 -16.51 2.42 3.80
N ALA A 23 -16.70 2.10 2.53
CA ALA A 23 -17.20 0.79 2.15
C ALA A 23 -16.15 -0.30 2.45
N LYS A 24 -16.62 -1.41 3.03
CA LYS A 24 -15.75 -2.55 3.40
C LYS A 24 -15.34 -3.42 2.20
N GLN A 25 -15.98 -3.23 1.05
CA GLN A 25 -15.83 -4.09 -0.11
C GLN A 25 -15.38 -3.27 -1.32
N VAL A 26 -14.52 -3.88 -2.13
CA VAL A 26 -14.12 -3.33 -3.43
C VAL A 26 -15.26 -3.53 -4.43
N PRO A 27 -15.80 -2.47 -5.04
CA PRO A 27 -16.89 -2.61 -6.01
C PRO A 27 -16.42 -3.40 -7.23
N LYS A 28 -17.32 -4.21 -7.80
CA LYS A 28 -17.08 -4.89 -9.08
C LYS A 28 -17.58 -4.04 -10.24
N CYS A 29 -17.04 -4.27 -11.42
CA CYS A 29 -17.51 -3.63 -12.64
C CYS A 29 -18.97 -4.03 -12.91
N LEU A 30 -19.85 -3.06 -13.10
CA LEU A 30 -21.28 -3.33 -13.39
C LEU A 30 -21.53 -3.90 -14.78
N ALA A 31 -20.57 -3.79 -15.70
CA ALA A 31 -20.70 -4.28 -17.07
C ALA A 31 -20.11 -5.69 -17.26
N CYS A 32 -18.92 -5.96 -16.72
CA CYS A 32 -18.22 -7.24 -16.93
C CYS A 32 -17.97 -8.05 -15.64
N GLY A 33 -18.30 -7.53 -14.47
CA GLY A 33 -18.03 -8.19 -13.19
C GLY A 33 -16.55 -8.21 -12.77
N SER A 34 -15.62 -7.73 -13.59
CA SER A 34 -14.19 -7.69 -13.25
C SER A 34 -13.89 -6.79 -12.05
N GLY A 35 -12.70 -6.95 -11.48
CA GLY A 35 -12.19 -6.06 -10.43
C GLY A 35 -12.11 -4.61 -10.92
N THR A 36 -12.27 -3.68 -9.98
CA THR A 36 -12.07 -2.25 -10.23
C THR A 36 -10.82 -1.75 -9.51
N PHE A 37 -10.24 -0.68 -10.05
CA PHE A 37 -9.05 -0.03 -9.50
C PHE A 37 -9.44 1.27 -8.82
N TRP A 38 -8.93 1.50 -7.62
CA TRP A 38 -9.19 2.71 -6.85
C TRP A 38 -8.31 3.87 -7.35
N LEU A 39 -8.92 4.99 -7.73
CA LEU A 39 -8.21 6.21 -8.15
C LEU A 39 -8.25 7.32 -7.08
N GLY A 40 -9.17 7.24 -6.13
CA GLY A 40 -9.47 8.31 -5.17
C GLY A 40 -10.45 9.35 -5.72
N SER A 41 -10.74 10.38 -4.92
CA SER A 41 -11.82 11.33 -5.23
C SER A 41 -11.45 12.45 -6.20
N LYS A 42 -10.15 12.73 -6.39
CA LYS A 42 -9.63 13.91 -7.12
C LYS A 42 -9.00 13.62 -8.48
N VAL A 43 -8.80 12.35 -8.82
CA VAL A 43 -8.20 11.97 -10.12
C VAL A 43 -9.25 12.15 -11.21
N GLU A 44 -8.91 12.95 -12.22
CA GLU A 44 -9.70 13.10 -13.42
C GLU A 44 -9.69 11.80 -14.21
N VAL A 45 -10.86 11.35 -14.65
CA VAL A 45 -10.98 10.14 -15.45
C VAL A 45 -11.20 10.54 -16.91
N PRO A 46 -10.41 9.99 -17.85
CA PRO A 46 -10.61 10.21 -19.28
C PRO A 46 -12.03 9.86 -19.73
N LYS A 47 -12.49 10.52 -20.80
CA LYS A 47 -13.75 10.15 -21.46
C LYS A 47 -13.69 8.70 -21.94
N LYS A 48 -14.84 8.02 -22.00
CA LYS A 48 -14.92 6.60 -22.35
C LYS A 48 -14.23 6.25 -23.69
N ASP A 49 -14.38 7.12 -24.68
CA ASP A 49 -13.85 6.90 -26.03
C ASP A 49 -12.37 7.28 -26.17
N ASP A 50 -11.78 7.95 -25.16
CA ASP A 50 -10.36 8.29 -25.15
C ASP A 50 -9.49 7.10 -24.75
N VAL A 51 -9.31 6.18 -25.70
CA VAL A 51 -8.51 4.95 -25.52
C VAL A 51 -7.09 5.26 -25.06
N ARG A 52 -6.50 6.36 -25.55
CA ARG A 52 -5.13 6.76 -25.19
C ARG A 52 -5.07 7.25 -23.74
N GLY A 53 -6.02 8.10 -23.33
CA GLY A 53 -6.14 8.55 -21.95
C GLY A 53 -6.33 7.39 -20.98
N TRP A 54 -7.17 6.41 -21.31
CA TRP A 54 -7.39 5.22 -20.49
C TRP A 54 -6.13 4.34 -20.36
N ARG A 55 -5.35 4.20 -21.44
CA ARG A 55 -4.07 3.49 -21.39
C ARG A 55 -3.08 4.22 -20.48
N HIS A 56 -2.95 5.53 -20.64
CA HIS A 56 -2.05 6.34 -19.82
C HIS A 56 -2.44 6.26 -18.33
N LEU A 57 -3.73 6.38 -18.01
CA LEU A 57 -4.21 6.23 -16.63
C LEU A 57 -3.89 4.85 -16.04
N ARG A 58 -4.00 3.78 -16.84
CA ARG A 58 -3.63 2.42 -16.42
C ARG A 58 -2.14 2.32 -16.10
N ASP A 59 -1.29 2.88 -16.95
CA ASP A 59 0.15 2.88 -16.78
C ASP A 59 0.59 3.73 -15.57
N ASP A 60 -0.04 4.88 -15.36
CA ASP A 60 0.17 5.72 -14.19
C ASP A 60 -0.20 4.99 -12.90
N CYS A 61 -1.34 4.30 -12.88
CA CYS A 61 -1.77 3.51 -11.73
C CYS A 61 -0.77 2.39 -11.41
N ARG A 62 -0.29 1.69 -12.44
CA ARG A 62 0.74 0.65 -12.29
C ARG A 62 2.06 1.23 -11.78
N THR A 63 2.48 2.38 -12.30
CA THR A 63 3.70 3.06 -11.86
C THR A 63 3.61 3.48 -10.40
N ARG A 64 2.49 4.07 -9.98
CA ARG A 64 2.25 4.43 -8.56
C ARG A 64 2.32 3.21 -7.65
N GLU A 65 1.75 2.09 -8.07
CA GLU A 65 1.80 0.84 -7.30
C GLU A 65 3.23 0.33 -7.13
N ILE A 66 4.03 0.34 -8.21
CA ILE A 66 5.45 -0.05 -8.17
C ILE A 66 6.22 0.87 -7.20
N VAL A 67 6.09 2.19 -7.35
CA VAL A 67 6.75 3.17 -6.47
C VAL A 67 6.34 2.97 -5.01
N ARG A 68 5.07 2.68 -4.74
CA ARG A 68 4.59 2.37 -3.38
C ARG A 68 5.28 1.13 -2.82
N ILE A 69 5.30 0.03 -3.57
CA ILE A 69 5.93 -1.23 -3.16
C ILE A 69 7.43 -1.04 -2.91
N GLU A 70 8.12 -0.31 -3.80
CA GLU A 70 9.54 -0.01 -3.67
C GLU A 70 9.83 0.84 -2.43
N LYS A 71 9.02 1.87 -2.19
CA LYS A 71 9.11 2.72 -1.00
C LYS A 71 8.89 1.91 0.27
N GLU A 72 7.82 1.12 0.35
CA GLU A 72 7.57 0.25 1.49
C GLU A 72 8.72 -0.74 1.72
N ALA A 73 9.29 -1.30 0.65
CA ALA A 73 10.45 -2.17 0.76
C ALA A 73 11.68 -1.43 1.27
N ALA A 74 11.91 -0.19 0.83
CA ALA A 74 12.99 0.67 1.31
C ALA A 74 12.81 1.02 2.79
N ASP A 75 11.61 1.41 3.20
CA ASP A 75 11.27 1.73 4.58
C ASP A 75 11.48 0.52 5.50
N ARG A 76 11.05 -0.68 5.06
CA ARG A 76 11.29 -1.94 5.79
C ARG A 76 12.79 -2.23 5.96
N ARG A 77 13.59 -2.07 4.90
CA ARG A 77 15.05 -2.27 4.97
C ARG A 77 15.72 -1.26 5.90
N SER A 78 15.31 0.00 5.82
CA SER A 78 15.83 1.09 6.66
C SER A 78 15.54 0.81 8.13
N TYR A 79 14.29 0.48 8.47
CA TYR A 79 13.90 0.11 9.83
C TYR A 79 14.68 -1.10 10.34
N ALA A 80 14.79 -2.17 9.53
CA ALA A 80 15.51 -3.37 9.93
C ALA A 80 17.00 -3.07 10.20
N LYS A 81 17.64 -2.23 9.39
CA LYS A 81 19.02 -1.78 9.60
C LYS A 81 19.17 -1.00 10.91
N ALA A 82 18.29 -0.03 11.16
CA ALA A 82 18.31 0.77 12.38
C ALA A 82 18.07 -0.08 13.64
N ALA A 83 17.12 -1.02 13.57
CA ALA A 83 16.83 -1.93 14.67
C ALA A 83 18.00 -2.88 14.98
N LYS A 84 18.70 -3.40 13.96
CA LYS A 84 19.91 -4.22 14.15
C LYS A 84 21.03 -3.44 14.84
N LEU A 85 21.32 -2.22 14.36
CA LEU A 85 22.31 -1.35 15.00
C LEU A 85 21.94 -1.05 16.47
N ARG A 86 20.65 -0.85 16.74
CA ARG A 86 20.19 -0.62 18.12
C ARG A 86 20.39 -1.85 18.99
N ILE A 87 20.16 -3.06 18.47
CA ILE A 87 20.44 -4.30 19.21
C ILE A 87 21.92 -4.38 19.56
N GLU A 88 22.82 -4.17 18.60
CA GLU A 88 24.27 -4.20 18.81
C GLU A 88 24.72 -3.21 19.91
N GLN A 89 24.20 -1.97 19.87
CA GLN A 89 24.44 -0.97 20.91
C GLN A 89 23.95 -1.40 22.30
N LEU A 90 22.83 -2.12 22.37
CA LEU A 90 22.27 -2.60 23.62
C LEU A 90 23.07 -3.80 24.16
N GLU A 91 23.54 -4.67 23.28
CA GLU A 91 24.36 -5.84 23.63
C GLU A 91 25.73 -5.43 24.17
N ALA A 92 26.29 -4.30 23.73
CA ALA A 92 27.57 -3.77 24.22
C ALA A 92 27.52 -3.24 25.67
N LEU A 93 26.33 -3.04 26.26
CA LEU A 93 26.17 -2.54 27.62
C LEU A 93 26.07 -3.71 28.64
N PRO A 94 26.37 -3.52 29.94
CA PRO A 94 26.27 -4.57 30.96
C PRO A 94 24.84 -5.09 31.12
N ALA A 95 24.58 -6.41 31.13
CA ALA A 95 23.22 -6.95 31.03
C ALA A 95 22.19 -6.36 32.03
N ASN A 96 20.98 -6.06 31.54
CA ASN A 96 19.82 -5.61 32.32
C ASN A 96 18.53 -6.28 31.78
N LYS A 97 17.64 -6.73 32.66
CA LYS A 97 16.34 -7.36 32.34
C LYS A 97 15.48 -6.54 31.38
N GLU A 98 15.43 -5.22 31.52
CA GLU A 98 14.67 -4.33 30.62
C GLU A 98 15.28 -4.32 29.22
N ARG A 99 16.60 -4.41 29.16
CA ARG A 99 17.32 -4.42 27.89
C ARG A 99 17.12 -5.71 27.13
N SER A 100 17.20 -6.85 27.81
CA SER A 100 16.93 -8.15 27.19
C SER A 100 15.52 -8.21 26.60
N LYS A 101 14.53 -7.61 27.29
CA LYS A 101 13.17 -7.47 26.75
C LYS A 101 13.14 -6.62 25.48
N LEU A 102 13.84 -5.49 25.47
CA LEU A 102 13.90 -4.59 24.31
C LEU A 102 14.60 -5.25 23.10
N ILE A 103 15.71 -5.95 23.31
CA ILE A 103 16.40 -6.72 22.27
C ILE A 103 15.46 -7.78 21.68
N ALA A 104 14.76 -8.54 22.54
CA ALA A 104 13.80 -9.55 22.09
C ALA A 104 12.60 -8.94 21.35
N GLN A 105 12.18 -7.72 21.70
CA GLN A 105 11.14 -7.00 20.97
C GLN A 105 11.62 -6.56 19.58
N LEU A 106 12.80 -5.94 19.50
CA LEU A 106 13.38 -5.48 18.23
C LEU A 106 13.64 -6.66 17.27
N THR A 107 14.15 -7.78 17.80
CA THR A 107 14.40 -9.00 17.02
C THR A 107 13.10 -9.53 16.40
N ARG A 108 12.03 -9.67 17.21
CA ARG A 108 10.71 -10.09 16.72
C ARG A 108 10.13 -9.13 15.68
N SER A 109 10.34 -7.82 15.83
CA SER A 109 9.90 -6.84 14.83
C SER A 109 10.63 -7.02 13.50
N ILE A 110 11.95 -7.24 13.52
CA ILE A 110 12.74 -7.52 12.31
C ILE A 110 12.26 -8.81 11.64
N GLU A 111 12.10 -9.89 12.40
CA GLU A 111 11.61 -11.17 11.87
C GLU A 111 10.26 -11.03 11.21
N LYS A 112 9.31 -10.34 11.85
CA LYS A 112 7.99 -10.08 11.25
C LYS A 112 8.09 -9.28 9.95
N LEU A 113 8.98 -8.31 9.87
CA LEU A 113 9.14 -7.49 8.66
C LEU A 113 9.83 -8.24 7.52
N LEU A 114 10.67 -9.24 7.82
CA LEU A 114 11.37 -10.04 6.82
C LEU A 114 10.60 -11.31 6.40
N LEU A 115 9.85 -11.92 7.31
CA LEU A 115 9.08 -13.16 7.09
C LEU A 115 7.59 -12.91 6.81
N GLY A 116 7.10 -11.68 7.02
CA GLY A 116 5.70 -11.28 6.83
C GLY A 116 5.27 -11.16 5.37
N ARG A 117 5.30 -12.27 4.63
CA ARG A 117 4.37 -12.57 3.54
C ARG A 117 3.54 -13.79 3.97
N LYS A 118 2.42 -13.55 4.63
CA LYS A 118 1.28 -14.47 4.68
C LYS A 118 0.02 -13.66 4.50
#